data_AF-A0A2E3HU72-F1
#
_entry.id   AF-A0A2E3HU72-F1
#
_cell.length_a   1.000
_cell.length_b   1.000
_cell.length_c   1.000
_cell.angle_alpha   90.00
_cell.angle_beta   90.00
_cell.angle_gamma   90.00
#
_symmetry.space_group_name_H-M   'P 1'
#
loop_
_entity.id
_entity.type
_entity.pdbx_description
1 polymer ?
#
loop_
_entity_poly.entity_id
_entity_poly.type
_entity_poly.pdbx_seq_one_letter_code
_entity_poly.pdbx_strand_id
1 'polypeptide(L)'
;MLSGILTLFYFVMPWSIGSGAWINDRISLFIIPVLLPSLSQDFSKRIKQGLLIFIIGLSVGHLAISCRYYYHLNESIQEFTSGIELIEDNKILLGLSSNFSPAVTNDPSFTHNEYVEPFVHVVNYYGLNNGCVSLSNYEAKYSYFPLNWKQKHTGIIDYIITWKFDPNYPEACGDNIKSTHNLDVKEIAKRLQSDYDLIHNTDNLALYRYKTNQQ
;
A
#
# COMPACT_ATOMS: atom_id res chain seq x y z
N MET A 1 25.13 1.23 24.99
CA MET A 1 25.85 2.08 24.02
C MET A 1 25.28 1.95 22.61
N LEU A 2 25.22 0.77 22.00
CA LEU A 2 24.77 0.62 20.60
C LEU A 2 23.32 1.06 20.34
N SER A 3 22.36 0.69 21.21
CA SER A 3 20.96 1.14 21.07
C SER A 3 20.82 2.68 21.13
N GLY A 4 21.64 3.36 21.94
CA GLY A 4 21.69 4.82 21.98
C GLY A 4 22.24 5.46 20.71
N ILE A 5 23.26 4.84 20.08
CA ILE A 5 23.79 5.28 18.78
C ILE A 5 22.74 5.11 17.68
N LEU A 6 22.04 3.97 17.64
CA LEU A 6 20.95 3.74 16.69
C LEU A 6 19.80 4.73 16.89
N THR A 7 19.48 5.06 18.15
CA THR A 7 18.47 6.08 18.47
C THR A 7 18.90 7.47 17.99
N LEU A 8 20.18 7.83 18.12
CA LEU A 8 20.68 9.08 17.55
C LEU A 8 20.58 9.08 16.03
N PHE A 9 20.97 7.98 15.37
CA PHE A 9 20.87 7.85 13.91
C PHE A 9 19.44 7.95 13.41
N TYR A 10 18.47 7.42 14.14
CA TYR A 10 17.04 7.57 13.82
C TYR A 10 16.62 9.05 13.66
N PHE A 11 17.18 9.97 14.46
CA PHE A 11 16.83 11.39 14.38
C PHE A 11 17.71 12.21 13.42
N VAL A 12 18.94 11.75 13.15
CA VAL A 12 19.94 12.52 12.37
C VAL A 12 20.00 12.08 10.91
N MET A 13 19.72 10.81 10.61
CA MET A 13 19.81 10.30 9.25
C MET A 13 18.71 10.86 8.35
N PRO A 14 19.01 11.11 7.06
CA PRO A 14 18.01 11.52 6.10
C PRO A 14 16.98 10.42 5.91
N TRP A 15 15.71 10.80 5.72
CA TRP A 15 14.62 9.84 5.53
C TRP A 15 14.78 8.97 4.27
N SER A 16 15.48 9.47 3.25
CA SER A 16 15.76 8.75 1.99
C SER A 16 17.15 9.06 1.43
N ILE A 17 17.77 8.08 0.76
CA ILE A 17 19.00 8.22 -0.03
C ILE A 17 18.82 7.47 -1.36
N GLY A 18 18.94 8.18 -2.49
CA GLY A 18 18.73 7.61 -3.82
C GLY A 18 17.29 7.10 -4.00
N SER A 19 17.13 5.86 -4.49
CA SER A 19 15.82 5.19 -4.59
C SER A 19 15.37 4.52 -3.29
N GLY A 20 16.19 4.55 -2.23
CA GLY A 20 15.86 3.97 -0.93
C GLY A 20 15.24 5.02 -0.02
N ALA A 21 14.08 4.71 0.54
CA ALA A 21 13.37 5.56 1.49
C ALA A 21 13.12 4.83 2.82
N TRP A 22 12.59 5.55 3.81
CA TRP A 22 12.18 5.02 5.11
C TRP A 22 13.37 4.50 5.92
N ILE A 23 14.50 5.21 5.81
CA ILE A 23 15.76 4.82 6.47
C ILE A 23 15.58 4.83 7.99
N ASN A 24 14.94 5.88 8.52
CA ASN A 24 14.70 6.04 9.95
C ASN A 24 13.74 4.96 10.46
N ASP A 25 12.67 4.67 9.72
CA ASP A 25 11.71 3.60 10.04
C ASP A 25 12.41 2.24 10.14
N ARG A 26 13.32 1.93 9.22
CA ARG A 26 14.10 0.68 9.26
C ARG A 26 15.06 0.63 10.44
N ILE A 27 15.71 1.74 10.80
CA ILE A 27 16.60 1.81 11.98
C ILE A 27 15.81 1.50 13.26
N SER A 28 14.57 1.97 13.35
CA SER A 28 13.72 1.77 14.52
C SER A 28 13.52 0.28 14.87
N LEU A 29 13.49 -0.60 13.86
CA LEU A 29 13.35 -2.04 14.03
C LEU A 29 14.50 -2.68 14.82
N PHE A 30 15.69 -2.06 14.82
CA PHE A 30 16.88 -2.60 15.48
C PHE A 30 17.11 -2.01 16.88
N ILE A 31 16.49 -0.87 17.21
CA ILE A 31 16.73 -0.17 18.49
C ILE A 31 16.35 -1.06 19.68
N ILE A 32 15.17 -1.69 19.64
CA ILE A 32 14.64 -2.53 20.72
C ILE A 32 15.37 -3.87 20.84
N PRO A 33 15.59 -4.66 19.76
CA PRO A 33 16.36 -5.90 19.86
C PRO A 33 17.77 -5.70 20.42
N VAL A 34 18.44 -4.60 20.06
CA VAL A 34 19.78 -4.26 20.56
C VAL A 34 19.75 -3.81 22.03
N LEU A 35 18.60 -3.36 22.53
CA LEU A 35 18.40 -3.03 23.94
C LEU A 35 18.23 -4.30 24.81
N LEU A 36 17.69 -5.39 24.25
CA LEU A 36 17.34 -6.61 25.01
C LEU A 36 18.50 -7.17 25.85
N PRO A 37 19.75 -7.28 25.38
CA PRO A 37 20.86 -7.77 26.22
C PRO A 37 21.13 -6.91 27.46
N SER A 38 20.85 -5.60 27.38
CA SER A 38 20.99 -4.69 28.54
C SER A 38 19.87 -4.90 29.56
N LEU A 39 18.71 -5.39 29.10
CA LEU A 39 17.58 -5.77 29.96
C LEU A 39 17.78 -7.15 30.63
N SER A 40 18.75 -7.94 30.15
CA SER A 40 19.09 -9.26 30.70
C SER A 40 19.99 -9.22 31.96
N GLN A 41 20.31 -8.02 32.47
CA GLN A 41 21.10 -7.88 33.70
C GLN A 41 20.34 -8.40 34.93
N ASP A 42 21.09 -8.69 36.01
CA ASP A 42 20.54 -9.17 37.28
C ASP A 42 19.81 -8.06 38.07
N PHE A 43 18.65 -7.67 37.54
CA PHE A 43 17.73 -6.79 38.24
C PHE A 43 17.05 -7.50 39.43
N SER A 44 16.72 -6.72 40.46
CA SER A 44 15.93 -7.21 41.58
C SER A 44 14.54 -7.69 41.13
N LYS A 45 13.95 -8.64 41.86
CA LYS A 45 12.64 -9.24 41.52
C LYS A 45 11.54 -8.21 41.30
N ARG A 46 11.52 -7.13 42.09
CA ARG A 46 10.53 -6.03 41.97
C ARG A 46 10.71 -5.24 40.67
N ILE A 47 11.95 -4.95 40.29
CA ILE A 47 12.26 -4.25 39.03
C ILE A 47 11.87 -5.12 37.83
N LYS A 48 12.21 -6.43 37.88
CA LYS A 48 11.81 -7.39 36.83
C LYS A 48 10.29 -7.44 36.65
N GLN A 49 9.53 -7.52 37.75
CA GLN A 49 8.06 -7.51 37.71
C GLN A 49 7.50 -6.19 37.15
N GLY A 50 8.05 -5.04 37.56
CA GLY A 50 7.65 -3.73 37.03
C GLY A 50 7.90 -3.60 35.53
N LEU A 51 9.08 -3.99 35.06
CA LEU A 51 9.42 -3.99 33.62
C LEU A 51 8.51 -4.92 32.82
N LEU A 52 8.20 -6.11 33.35
CA LEU A 52 7.32 -7.05 32.69
C LEU A 52 5.89 -6.52 32.55
N ILE A 53 5.32 -5.96 33.62
CA ILE A 53 4.01 -5.30 33.58
C ILE A 53 4.01 -4.14 32.58
N PHE A 54 5.07 -3.34 32.58
CA PHE A 54 5.21 -2.21 31.66
C PHE A 54 5.24 -2.65 30.19
N ILE A 55 6.07 -3.65 29.84
CA ILE A 55 6.17 -4.17 28.47
C ILE A 55 4.84 -4.78 28.04
N ILE A 56 4.19 -5.57 28.89
CA ILE A 56 2.87 -6.15 28.58
C ILE A 56 1.86 -5.03 28.35
N GLY A 57 1.85 -4.00 29.20
CA GLY A 57 0.97 -2.84 29.05
C GLY A 57 1.18 -2.11 27.73
N LEU A 58 2.44 -1.88 27.34
CA LEU A 58 2.78 -1.29 26.04
C LEU A 58 2.36 -2.17 24.87
N SER A 59 2.59 -3.49 24.94
CA SER A 59 2.20 -4.43 23.90
C SER A 59 0.69 -4.50 23.72
N VAL A 60 -0.07 -4.57 24.81
CA VAL A 60 -1.55 -4.56 24.77
C VAL A 60 -2.07 -3.22 24.26
N GLY A 61 -1.50 -2.11 24.72
CA GLY A 61 -1.86 -0.77 24.21
C GLY A 61 -1.60 -0.63 22.72
N HIS A 62 -0.43 -1.07 22.25
CA HIS A 62 -0.07 -1.07 20.83
C HIS A 62 -0.99 -1.97 20.00
N LEU A 63 -1.32 -3.17 20.51
CA LEU A 63 -2.26 -4.08 19.85
C LEU A 63 -3.66 -3.45 19.76
N ALA A 64 -4.16 -2.85 20.83
CA ALA A 64 -5.48 -2.20 20.84
C ALA A 64 -5.55 -1.05 19.81
N ILE A 65 -4.50 -0.22 19.75
CA ILE A 65 -4.36 0.82 18.73
C ILE A 65 -4.35 0.21 17.33
N SER A 66 -3.54 -0.84 17.12
CA SER A 66 -3.45 -1.53 15.83
C SER A 66 -4.81 -2.08 15.40
N CYS A 67 -5.50 -2.83 16.26
CA CYS A 67 -6.82 -3.38 15.96
C CYS A 67 -7.84 -2.29 15.60
N ARG A 68 -7.82 -1.14 16.29
CA ARG A 68 -8.70 -0.01 15.99
C ARG A 68 -8.49 0.50 14.55
N TYR A 69 -7.24 0.71 14.16
CA TYR A 69 -6.91 1.19 12.81
C TYR A 69 -7.16 0.13 11.73
N TYR A 70 -6.70 -1.10 11.96
CA TYR A 70 -6.86 -2.17 10.98
C TYR A 70 -8.32 -2.56 10.77
N TYR A 71 -9.23 -2.28 11.72
CA TYR A 71 -10.66 -2.54 11.55
C TYR A 71 -11.24 -1.80 10.33
N HIS A 72 -11.10 -0.47 10.27
CA HIS A 72 -11.61 0.34 9.16
C HIS A 72 -10.83 0.14 7.87
N LEU A 73 -9.52 -0.09 7.98
CA LEU A 73 -8.71 -0.43 6.82
C LEU A 73 -9.16 -1.77 6.21
N ASN A 74 -9.49 -2.76 7.03
CA ASN A 74 -10.00 -4.05 6.57
C ASN A 74 -11.34 -3.90 5.85
N GLU A 75 -12.28 -3.10 6.36
CA GLU A 75 -13.55 -2.81 5.67
C GLU A 75 -13.29 -2.21 4.27
N SER A 76 -12.37 -1.25 4.18
CA SER A 76 -12.03 -0.60 2.92
C SER A 76 -11.30 -1.53 1.94
N ILE A 77 -10.43 -2.42 2.42
CA ILE A 77 -9.77 -3.44 1.59
C ILE A 77 -10.80 -4.47 1.10
N GLN A 78 -11.72 -4.92 1.97
CA GLN A 78 -12.79 -5.83 1.59
C GLN A 78 -13.69 -5.22 0.50
N GLU A 79 -14.04 -3.94 0.64
CA GLU A 79 -14.75 -3.20 -0.41
C GLU A 79 -13.95 -3.17 -1.71
N PHE A 80 -12.68 -2.73 -1.66
CA PHE A 80 -11.81 -2.63 -2.83
C PHE A 80 -11.66 -3.98 -3.56
N THR A 81 -11.60 -5.08 -2.81
CA THR A 81 -11.36 -6.43 -3.33
C THR A 81 -12.65 -7.19 -3.69
N SER A 82 -13.82 -6.57 -3.52
CA SER A 82 -15.12 -7.21 -3.77
C SER A 82 -15.35 -7.66 -5.22
N GLY A 83 -14.59 -7.12 -6.18
CA GLY A 83 -14.70 -7.46 -7.61
C GLY A 83 -13.67 -8.47 -8.12
N ILE A 84 -12.81 -9.05 -7.27
CA ILE A 84 -11.68 -9.90 -7.74
C ILE A 84 -12.16 -11.08 -8.59
N GLU A 85 -13.26 -11.73 -8.21
CA GLU A 85 -13.79 -12.91 -8.91
C GLU A 85 -14.44 -12.57 -10.26
N LEU A 86 -14.58 -11.30 -10.61
CA LEU A 86 -15.17 -10.84 -11.88
C LEU A 86 -14.14 -10.69 -13.00
N ILE A 87 -12.85 -10.85 -12.69
CA ILE A 87 -11.76 -10.70 -13.65
C ILE A 87 -11.38 -12.07 -14.23
N GLU A 88 -11.31 -12.15 -15.55
CA GLU A 88 -10.82 -13.33 -16.27
C GLU A 88 -9.31 -13.52 -16.14
N ASP A 89 -8.85 -14.77 -16.27
CA ASP A 89 -7.44 -15.11 -16.24
C ASP A 89 -6.62 -14.49 -17.40
N ASN A 90 -5.34 -14.22 -17.13
CA ASN A 90 -4.33 -13.77 -18.09
C ASN A 90 -4.65 -12.44 -18.78
N LYS A 91 -5.24 -11.49 -18.04
CA LYS A 91 -5.65 -10.17 -18.53
C LYS A 91 -4.73 -9.05 -18.05
N ILE A 92 -4.84 -7.89 -18.69
CA ILE A 92 -4.12 -6.68 -18.33
C ILE A 92 -4.99 -5.80 -17.42
N LEU A 93 -4.43 -5.41 -16.28
CA LEU A 93 -5.11 -4.65 -15.24
C LEU A 93 -4.45 -3.29 -15.03
N LEU A 94 -5.26 -2.27 -14.72
CA LEU A 94 -4.77 -0.99 -14.23
C LEU A 94 -5.61 -0.50 -13.06
N GLY A 95 -4.94 -0.10 -11.98
CA GLY A 95 -5.59 0.59 -10.85
C GLY A 95 -5.49 2.10 -11.03
N LEU A 96 -6.59 2.81 -10.82
CA LEU A 96 -6.63 4.26 -10.74
C LEU A 96 -7.22 4.71 -9.39
N SER A 97 -6.73 5.80 -8.84
CA SER A 97 -7.28 6.41 -7.63
C SER A 97 -7.01 7.91 -7.63
N SER A 98 -7.80 8.64 -6.86
CA SER A 98 -7.53 10.05 -6.51
C SER A 98 -7.23 10.21 -5.02
N ASN A 99 -7.23 9.11 -4.27
CA ASN A 99 -6.93 9.09 -2.85
C ASN A 99 -6.34 7.73 -2.43
N PHE A 100 -5.02 7.68 -2.30
CA PHE A 100 -4.30 6.47 -1.89
C PHE A 100 -4.23 6.27 -0.36
N SER A 101 -4.45 7.36 0.38
CA SER A 101 -4.30 7.45 1.83
C SER A 101 -5.58 7.98 2.45
N PRO A 102 -6.72 7.28 2.30
CA PRO A 102 -7.97 7.80 2.81
C PRO A 102 -7.85 8.03 4.32
N ALA A 103 -8.26 9.21 4.75
CA ALA A 103 -8.22 9.57 6.15
C ALA A 103 -9.03 8.59 7.00
N VAL A 104 -8.59 8.34 8.23
CA VAL A 104 -9.39 7.62 9.21
C VAL A 104 -10.43 8.59 9.74
N THR A 105 -11.60 8.63 9.11
CA THR A 105 -12.69 9.48 9.57
C THR A 105 -13.07 9.06 11.00
N ASN A 106 -13.04 10.01 11.94
CA ASN A 106 -13.32 9.89 13.39
C ASN A 106 -12.12 9.65 14.34
N ASP A 107 -10.87 9.78 13.91
CA ASP A 107 -9.72 9.66 14.82
C ASP A 107 -9.26 11.00 15.44
N PRO A 108 -8.78 10.97 16.70
CA PRO A 108 -8.37 12.17 17.41
C PRO A 108 -7.11 12.79 16.79
N SER A 109 -7.04 14.13 16.81
CA SER A 109 -6.05 14.95 16.09
C SER A 109 -4.56 14.75 16.46
N PHE A 110 -4.24 13.86 17.40
CA PHE A 110 -2.86 13.56 17.82
C PHE A 110 -2.22 12.38 17.09
N THR A 111 -2.98 11.69 16.23
CA THR A 111 -2.49 10.62 15.36
C THR A 111 -2.40 11.09 13.92
N HIS A 112 -1.55 10.49 13.09
CA HIS A 112 -1.47 10.84 11.68
C HIS A 112 -2.87 10.64 11.06
N ASN A 113 -3.39 11.68 10.40
CA ASN A 113 -4.77 11.69 9.88
C ASN A 113 -4.97 10.77 8.67
N GLU A 114 -3.93 10.07 8.22
CA GLU A 114 -3.88 9.32 6.97
C GLU A 114 -3.17 7.97 7.20
N TYR A 115 -3.69 6.90 6.60
CA TYR A 115 -2.94 5.65 6.46
C TYR A 115 -1.74 5.87 5.55
N VAL A 116 -0.66 5.11 5.74
CA VAL A 116 0.46 5.14 4.80
C VAL A 116 0.07 4.37 3.54
N GLU A 117 -0.59 5.07 2.62
CA GLU A 117 -0.79 4.73 1.21
C GLU A 117 -1.21 3.26 0.90
N PRO A 118 -2.15 2.64 1.66
CA PRO A 118 -2.45 1.22 1.48
C PRO A 118 -2.95 0.91 0.06
N PHE A 119 -3.68 1.84 -0.58
CA PHE A 119 -4.29 1.62 -1.89
C PHE A 119 -3.34 1.80 -3.07
N VAL A 120 -2.07 2.15 -2.85
CA VAL A 120 -1.05 2.18 -3.91
C VAL A 120 -0.84 0.78 -4.50
N HIS A 121 -0.93 -0.28 -3.71
CA HIS A 121 -0.64 -1.64 -4.17
C HIS A 121 -1.81 -2.62 -4.09
N VAL A 122 -2.94 -2.25 -3.51
CA VAL A 122 -4.09 -3.16 -3.33
C VAL A 122 -4.66 -3.63 -4.68
N VAL A 123 -4.47 -2.89 -5.77
CA VAL A 123 -4.87 -3.36 -7.12
C VAL A 123 -4.24 -4.71 -7.48
N ASN A 124 -3.06 -5.03 -6.96
CA ASN A 124 -2.38 -6.29 -7.25
C ASN A 124 -3.13 -7.52 -6.71
N TYR A 125 -4.06 -7.36 -5.77
CA TYR A 125 -4.93 -8.46 -5.33
C TYR A 125 -5.77 -9.05 -6.48
N TYR A 126 -6.15 -8.22 -7.46
CA TYR A 126 -6.87 -8.66 -8.65
C TYR A 126 -6.03 -9.53 -9.59
N GLY A 127 -4.70 -9.56 -9.41
CA GLY A 127 -3.78 -10.38 -10.18
C GLY A 127 -3.26 -11.62 -9.44
N LEU A 128 -3.76 -11.90 -8.22
CA LEU A 128 -3.30 -13.04 -7.45
C LEU A 128 -3.86 -14.34 -8.05
N ASN A 129 -2.96 -15.24 -8.46
CA ASN A 129 -3.24 -16.61 -8.91
C ASN A 129 -4.03 -16.77 -10.23
N ASN A 130 -4.23 -15.71 -11.02
CA ASN A 130 -4.95 -15.77 -12.30
C ASN A 130 -4.07 -15.39 -13.52
N GLY A 131 -2.77 -15.16 -13.32
CA GLY A 131 -1.84 -14.80 -14.40
C GLY A 131 -2.02 -13.38 -14.95
N CYS A 132 -2.89 -12.56 -14.35
CA CYS A 132 -3.09 -11.19 -14.77
C CYS A 132 -1.87 -10.31 -14.49
N VAL A 133 -1.71 -9.25 -15.29
CA VAL A 133 -0.59 -8.33 -15.22
C VAL A 133 -1.09 -6.94 -14.83
N SER A 134 -0.65 -6.47 -13.67
CA SER A 134 -0.87 -5.09 -13.22
C SER A 134 0.14 -4.14 -13.87
N LEU A 135 -0.31 -3.22 -14.73
CA LEU A 135 0.57 -2.29 -15.45
C LEU A 135 1.30 -1.30 -14.55
N SER A 136 0.78 -1.05 -13.36
CA SER A 136 1.38 -0.17 -12.37
C SER A 136 2.24 -0.94 -11.36
N ASN A 137 2.65 -2.17 -11.68
CA ASN A 137 3.55 -2.95 -10.83
C ASN A 137 4.92 -2.27 -10.72
N TYR A 138 5.18 -1.70 -9.53
CA TYR A 138 6.42 -1.04 -9.17
C TYR A 138 7.64 -1.96 -9.23
N GLU A 139 7.51 -3.22 -8.82
CA GLU A 139 8.64 -4.14 -8.74
C GLU A 139 9.21 -4.43 -10.13
N ALA A 140 8.35 -4.53 -11.15
CA ALA A 140 8.74 -4.78 -12.53
C ALA A 140 9.57 -3.66 -13.18
N LYS A 141 9.66 -2.48 -12.55
CA LYS A 141 10.46 -1.34 -13.00
C LYS A 141 11.94 -1.46 -12.64
N TYR A 142 12.28 -2.15 -11.56
CA TYR A 142 13.65 -2.14 -11.03
C TYR A 142 14.34 -3.49 -11.20
N SER A 143 15.56 -3.45 -11.72
CA SER A 143 16.37 -4.65 -12.02
C SER A 143 16.81 -5.46 -10.81
N TYR A 144 16.67 -4.93 -9.59
CA TYR A 144 16.97 -5.66 -8.36
C TYR A 144 15.82 -6.54 -7.86
N PHE A 145 14.62 -6.43 -8.45
CA PHE A 145 13.56 -7.40 -8.28
C PHE A 145 13.68 -8.52 -9.36
N PRO A 146 13.22 -9.74 -9.05
CA PRO A 146 13.27 -10.86 -9.99
C PRO A 146 12.25 -10.74 -11.14
N LEU A 147 11.43 -9.69 -11.14
CA LEU A 147 10.42 -9.38 -12.15
C LEU A 147 10.85 -8.12 -12.91
N ASN A 148 10.76 -8.14 -14.25
CA ASN A 148 11.11 -6.99 -15.07
C ASN A 148 10.18 -6.87 -16.28
N TRP A 149 9.85 -5.64 -16.67
CA TRP A 149 9.18 -5.37 -17.94
C TRP A 149 10.09 -5.74 -19.12
N LYS A 150 9.64 -6.67 -19.98
CA LYS A 150 10.35 -6.99 -21.24
C LYS A 150 10.12 -5.95 -22.33
N GLN A 151 8.92 -5.38 -22.36
CA GLN A 151 8.49 -4.39 -23.33
C GLN A 151 7.44 -3.47 -22.73
N LYS A 152 7.27 -2.28 -23.32
CA LYS A 152 6.18 -1.37 -22.96
C LYS A 152 4.86 -1.95 -23.43
N HIS A 153 3.82 -1.85 -22.61
CA HIS A 153 2.47 -2.21 -23.03
C HIS A 153 1.93 -1.15 -24.01
N THR A 154 1.40 -1.59 -25.15
CA THR A 154 0.79 -0.73 -26.19
C THR A 154 -0.61 -1.20 -26.58
N GLY A 155 -1.14 -2.20 -25.88
CA GLY A 155 -2.39 -2.88 -26.21
C GLY A 155 -3.58 -2.29 -25.48
N ILE A 156 -4.63 -3.11 -25.44
CA ILE A 156 -5.84 -2.86 -24.64
C ILE A 156 -5.53 -3.17 -23.18
N ILE A 157 -6.06 -2.33 -22.28
CA ILE A 157 -6.14 -2.64 -20.86
C ILE A 157 -7.50 -3.31 -20.67
N ASP A 158 -7.52 -4.59 -20.33
CA ASP A 158 -8.77 -5.36 -20.26
C ASP A 158 -9.67 -4.89 -19.11
N TYR A 159 -9.08 -4.57 -17.96
CA TYR A 159 -9.81 -4.15 -16.77
C TYR A 159 -9.19 -2.91 -16.12
N ILE A 160 -10.05 -1.97 -15.73
CA ILE A 160 -9.66 -0.81 -14.94
C ILE A 160 -10.39 -0.85 -13.60
N ILE A 161 -9.62 -0.80 -12.51
CA ILE A 161 -10.11 -0.78 -11.14
C ILE A 161 -9.94 0.64 -10.63
N THR A 162 -11.00 1.30 -10.18
CA THR A 162 -10.92 2.66 -9.64
C THR A 162 -11.31 2.70 -8.18
N TRP A 163 -10.56 3.45 -7.36
CA TRP A 163 -10.83 3.64 -5.93
C TRP A 163 -10.90 5.12 -5.57
N LYS A 164 -11.99 5.55 -4.90
CA LYS A 164 -12.23 6.96 -4.52
C LYS A 164 -11.85 7.93 -5.64
N PHE A 165 -12.34 7.61 -6.83
CA PHE A 165 -11.83 8.15 -8.07
C PHE A 165 -12.52 9.45 -8.47
N ASP A 166 -11.72 10.48 -8.71
CA ASP A 166 -12.12 11.72 -9.36
C ASP A 166 -11.46 11.81 -10.74
N PRO A 167 -12.23 11.83 -11.84
CA PRO A 167 -11.68 11.89 -13.19
C PRO A 167 -10.86 13.17 -13.49
N ASN A 168 -10.96 14.21 -12.67
CA ASN A 168 -10.15 15.43 -12.80
C ASN A 168 -8.73 15.25 -12.24
N TYR A 169 -8.57 14.36 -11.26
CA TYR A 169 -7.31 14.10 -10.55
C TYR A 169 -6.97 12.60 -10.51
N PRO A 170 -6.87 11.91 -11.67
CA PRO A 170 -6.58 10.49 -11.70
C PRO A 170 -5.07 10.24 -11.51
N GLU A 171 -4.75 9.26 -10.68
CA GLU A 171 -3.40 8.74 -10.49
C GLU A 171 -3.40 7.21 -10.61
N ALA A 172 -2.28 6.62 -11.05
CA ALA A 172 -2.17 5.16 -11.13
C ALA A 172 -1.85 4.58 -9.75
N CYS A 173 -2.53 3.50 -9.36
CA CYS A 173 -2.21 2.76 -8.14
C CYS A 173 -0.89 2.00 -8.33
N GLY A 174 0.22 2.53 -7.80
CA GLY A 174 1.53 1.88 -7.86
C GLY A 174 2.55 2.79 -8.52
N ASP A 175 3.20 2.29 -9.58
CA ASP A 175 4.17 3.07 -10.32
C ASP A 175 3.53 4.01 -11.36
N ASN A 176 4.27 5.06 -11.69
CA ASN A 176 3.90 6.01 -12.73
C ASN A 176 3.99 5.38 -14.13
N ILE A 177 2.84 4.90 -14.62
CA ILE A 177 2.70 4.24 -15.93
C ILE A 177 3.05 5.12 -17.14
N LYS A 178 3.10 6.45 -16.98
CA LYS A 178 3.56 7.34 -18.05
C LYS A 178 5.04 7.15 -18.31
N SER A 179 5.83 6.95 -17.24
CA SER A 179 7.27 6.73 -17.36
C SER A 179 7.62 5.34 -17.89
N THR A 180 6.89 4.31 -17.44
CA THR A 180 7.16 2.91 -17.77
C THR A 180 6.52 2.47 -19.08
N HIS A 181 5.28 2.87 -19.36
CA HIS A 181 4.51 2.42 -20.52
C HIS A 181 4.12 3.53 -21.50
N ASN A 182 4.42 4.79 -21.23
CA ASN A 182 4.00 5.94 -22.05
C ASN A 182 2.47 6.07 -22.17
N LEU A 183 1.76 5.70 -21.10
CA LEU A 183 0.31 5.80 -21.00
C LEU A 183 -0.09 6.98 -20.10
N ASP A 184 -1.04 7.80 -20.54
CA ASP A 184 -1.54 8.93 -19.76
C ASP A 184 -2.83 8.57 -19.02
N VAL A 185 -2.78 8.58 -17.69
CA VAL A 185 -3.92 8.26 -16.82
C VAL A 185 -5.12 9.17 -17.04
N LYS A 186 -4.92 10.43 -17.46
CA LYS A 186 -6.03 11.34 -17.77
C LYS A 186 -6.73 10.98 -19.06
N GLU A 187 -6.00 10.47 -20.06
CA GLU A 187 -6.60 9.97 -21.28
C GLU A 187 -7.38 8.68 -21.02
N ILE A 188 -6.82 7.76 -20.21
CA ILE A 188 -7.49 6.53 -19.80
C ILE A 188 -8.78 6.84 -19.02
N ALA A 189 -8.70 7.75 -18.04
CA ALA A 189 -9.86 8.21 -17.25
C ALA A 189 -11.02 8.71 -18.14
N LYS A 190 -10.72 9.47 -19.20
CA LYS A 190 -11.74 9.95 -20.15
C LYS A 190 -12.39 8.81 -20.94
N ARG A 191 -11.61 7.78 -21.29
CA ARG A 191 -12.08 6.62 -22.06
C ARG A 191 -12.95 5.66 -21.26
N LEU A 192 -12.97 5.76 -19.92
CA LEU A 192 -13.83 4.92 -19.08
C LEU A 192 -15.31 4.99 -19.49
N GLN A 193 -15.79 6.16 -19.93
CA GLN A 193 -17.19 6.34 -20.33
C GLN A 193 -17.48 5.82 -21.74
N SER A 194 -16.50 5.84 -22.64
CA SER A 194 -16.69 5.48 -24.05
C SER A 194 -16.34 4.02 -24.34
N ASP A 195 -15.21 3.55 -23.80
CA ASP A 195 -14.54 2.33 -24.26
C ASP A 195 -14.71 1.16 -23.26
N TYR A 196 -15.29 1.41 -22.08
CA TYR A 196 -15.43 0.40 -21.02
C TYR A 196 -16.87 0.28 -20.54
N ASP A 197 -17.24 -0.93 -20.14
CA ASP A 197 -18.47 -1.25 -19.42
C ASP A 197 -18.19 -1.28 -17.92
N LEU A 198 -19.02 -0.59 -17.13
CA LEU A 198 -19.01 -0.72 -15.68
C LEU A 198 -19.66 -2.06 -15.29
N ILE A 199 -18.88 -2.97 -14.72
CA ILE A 199 -19.36 -4.33 -14.39
C ILE A 199 -19.58 -4.54 -12.89
N HIS A 200 -18.98 -3.71 -12.04
CA HIS A 200 -19.20 -3.74 -10.59
C HIS A 200 -18.91 -2.38 -9.97
N ASN A 201 -19.69 -1.99 -8.95
CA ASN A 201 -19.56 -0.69 -8.29
C ASN A 201 -20.03 -0.77 -6.84
N THR A 202 -19.36 -0.04 -5.96
CA THR A 202 -19.71 0.21 -4.56
C THR A 202 -19.68 1.73 -4.29
N ASP A 203 -19.57 2.14 -3.03
CA ASP A 203 -19.46 3.57 -2.68
C ASP A 203 -18.12 4.17 -3.14
N ASN A 204 -17.04 3.40 -3.04
CA ASN A 204 -15.67 3.86 -3.35
C ASN A 204 -15.03 3.12 -4.53
N LEU A 205 -15.45 1.89 -4.83
CA LEU A 205 -14.88 1.05 -5.89
C LEU A 205 -15.73 1.11 -7.15
N ALA A 206 -15.10 1.19 -8.32
CA ALA A 206 -15.71 0.81 -9.58
C ALA A 206 -14.76 -0.08 -10.40
N LEU A 207 -15.30 -1.12 -11.01
CA LEU A 207 -14.60 -2.06 -11.87
C LEU A 207 -15.16 -1.98 -13.29
N TYR A 208 -14.27 -1.67 -14.22
CA TYR A 208 -14.57 -1.48 -15.62
C TYR A 208 -13.93 -2.58 -16.45
N ARG A 209 -14.66 -3.09 -17.43
CA ARG A 209 -14.17 -4.07 -18.43
C ARG A 209 -14.17 -3.42 -19.81
N TYR A 210 -13.10 -3.59 -20.57
CA TYR A 210 -13.03 -3.05 -21.93
C TYR A 210 -14.16 -3.62 -22.80
N LYS A 211 -14.82 -2.76 -23.57
CA LYS A 211 -15.86 -3.15 -24.51
C LYS A 211 -15.23 -3.98 -25.60
N THR A 212 -15.52 -5.28 -25.59
CA THR A 212 -15.30 -6.09 -26.78
C THR A 212 -16.38 -5.65 -27.76
N ASN A 213 -16.01 -4.94 -28.84
CA ASN A 213 -16.96 -4.73 -29.93
C ASN A 213 -17.58 -6.09 -30.27
N GLN A 214 -18.90 -6.22 -30.11
CA GLN A 214 -19.61 -7.28 -30.81
C GLN A 214 -19.50 -6.94 -32.29
N GLN A 215 -18.53 -7.59 -32.94
CA GLN A 215 -18.21 -7.58 -34.37
C GLN A 215 -17.34 -6.42 -34.88
#